data_AF-R9IJL6-F1
#
_entry.id   AF-R9IJL6-F1
#
_cell.length_a   1.000
_cell.length_b   1.000
_cell.length_c   1.000
_cell.angle_alpha   90.00
_cell.angle_beta   90.00
_cell.angle_gamma   90.00
#
_symmetry.space_group_name_H-M   'P 1'
#
loop_
_entity.id
_entity.type
_entity.pdbx_description
1 polymer ?
#
loop_
_entity_poly.entity_id
_entity_poly.type
_entity_poly.pdbx_seq_one_letter_code
_entity_poly.pdbx_strand_id
1 'polypeptide(L)'
;MGFYLNSRGTYTLYQSEAVQPYFVDKSEMLEHLFPLIKAGNRHICLTRPRRFGKTVMANMVTSFFSKACDAKELFSHLSIAKSTEYETYRNKYHVVHICGLLI
;
A
#
# COMPACT_ATOMS: atom_id res chain seq x y z
N MET A 1 -9.49 2.21 21.29
CA MET A 1 -9.83 3.24 20.30
C MET A 1 -8.87 3.10 19.12
N GLY A 2 -9.35 2.82 17.91
CA GLY A 2 -8.47 2.58 16.75
C GLY A 2 -7.94 3.88 16.16
N PHE A 3 -6.62 4.00 15.99
CA PHE A 3 -6.01 5.08 15.22
C PHE A 3 -6.04 4.70 13.73
N TYR A 4 -7.01 5.26 12.98
CA TYR A 4 -7.22 4.98 11.55
C TYR A 4 -6.40 5.88 10.61
N LEU A 5 -6.06 7.09 11.07
CA LEU A 5 -5.29 8.08 10.32
C LEU A 5 -3.79 7.83 10.52
N ASN A 6 -3.04 7.70 9.42
CA ASN A 6 -1.58 7.52 9.41
C ASN A 6 -1.14 6.43 10.39
N SER A 7 -1.85 5.31 10.38
CA SER A 7 -1.56 4.20 11.28
C SER A 7 -0.25 3.51 10.85
N ARG A 8 0.67 3.32 11.80
CA ARG A 8 1.90 2.54 11.56
C ARG A 8 1.62 1.04 11.37
N GLY A 9 0.45 0.56 11.79
CA GLY A 9 0.10 -0.86 11.76
C GLY A 9 0.11 -1.45 10.35
N THR A 10 -0.29 -0.68 9.33
CA THR A 10 -0.28 -1.18 7.95
C THR A 10 1.12 -1.39 7.40
N TYR A 11 2.08 -0.55 7.82
CA TYR A 11 3.49 -0.72 7.49
C TYR A 11 4.04 -2.01 8.10
N THR A 12 3.84 -2.22 9.41
CA THR A 12 4.32 -3.43 10.09
C THR A 12 3.67 -4.70 9.54
N LEU A 13 2.38 -4.66 9.22
CA LEU A 13 1.67 -5.79 8.61
C LEU A 13 2.18 -6.08 7.21
N TYR A 14 2.44 -5.07 6.37
CA TYR A 14 2.99 -5.33 5.03
C TYR A 14 4.44 -5.82 5.11
N GLN A 15 5.24 -5.28 6.03
CA GLN A 15 6.61 -5.76 6.27
C GLN A 15 6.65 -7.24 6.66
N SER A 16 5.75 -7.69 7.55
CA SER A 16 5.69 -9.11 7.94
C SER A 16 5.30 -10.03 6.79
N GLU A 17 4.51 -9.54 5.82
CA GLU A 17 4.16 -10.28 4.60
C GLU A 17 5.32 -10.30 3.59
N ALA A 18 6.05 -9.18 3.44
CA ALA A 18 7.16 -9.04 2.50
C ALA A 18 8.36 -9.93 2.83
N VAL A 19 8.57 -10.26 4.11
CA VAL A 19 9.66 -11.15 4.57
C VAL A 19 9.31 -12.64 4.49
N GLN A 20 8.08 -13.00 4.10
CA GLN A 20 7.68 -14.41 4.00
C GLN A 20 8.42 -15.12 2.86
N PRO A 21 8.76 -16.41 3.01
CA PRO A 21 9.53 -17.16 2.00
C PRO A 21 8.80 -17.30 0.66
N TYR A 22 7.47 -17.26 0.66
CA TYR A 22 6.64 -17.36 -0.54
C TYR A 22 6.03 -16.01 -0.95
N PHE A 23 6.69 -14.91 -0.59
CA PHE A 23 6.26 -13.58 -0.97
C PHE A 23 6.37 -13.41 -2.50
N VAL A 24 5.27 -12.95 -3.10
CA VAL A 24 5.22 -12.56 -4.50
C VAL A 24 5.03 -11.06 -4.57
N ASP A 25 6.03 -10.37 -5.09
CA ASP A 25 6.00 -8.93 -5.27
C ASP A 25 4.90 -8.52 -6.27
N LYS A 26 4.01 -7.63 -5.81
CA LYS A 26 2.91 -7.03 -6.58
C LYS A 26 2.93 -5.51 -6.51
N SER A 27 4.06 -4.94 -6.08
CA SER A 27 4.23 -3.50 -5.88
C SER A 27 4.11 -2.69 -7.18
N GLU A 28 4.40 -3.31 -8.33
CA GLU A 28 4.19 -2.71 -9.66
C GLU A 28 2.75 -2.22 -9.87
N MET A 29 1.75 -2.81 -9.21
CA MET A 29 0.37 -2.33 -9.26
C MET A 29 0.22 -0.86 -8.82
N LEU A 30 1.10 -0.36 -7.96
CA LEU A 30 1.08 1.02 -7.48
C LEU A 30 1.27 2.03 -8.63
N GLU A 31 2.00 1.67 -9.68
CA GLU A 31 2.20 2.53 -10.85
C GLU A 31 0.87 2.86 -11.55
N HIS A 32 -0.03 1.89 -11.62
CA HIS A 32 -1.36 2.10 -12.17
C HIS A 32 -2.23 3.03 -11.31
N LEU A 33 -1.89 3.21 -10.02
CA LEU A 33 -2.60 4.11 -9.12
C LEU A 33 -2.13 5.57 -9.24
N PHE A 34 -0.87 5.82 -9.63
CA PHE A 34 -0.29 7.16 -9.74
C PHE A 34 -1.10 8.13 -10.62
N PRO A 35 -1.42 7.79 -11.89
CA PRO A 35 -2.24 8.68 -12.70
C PRO A 35 -3.58 8.90 -12.01
N LEU A 36 -4.16 7.86 -11.39
CA LEU A 36 -5.47 7.93 -10.77
C LEU A 36 -5.52 8.96 -9.64
N ILE A 37 -4.48 8.99 -8.80
CA ILE A 37 -4.29 9.96 -7.71
C ILE A 37 -4.12 11.38 -8.26
N LYS A 38 -3.33 11.55 -9.32
CA LYS A 38 -3.07 12.87 -9.95
C LYS A 38 -4.33 13.62 -10.39
N ALA A 39 -5.36 12.93 -10.88
CA ALA A 39 -6.58 13.62 -11.33
C ALA A 39 -7.60 13.90 -10.22
N GLY A 40 -7.30 13.61 -8.95
CA GLY A 40 -8.01 14.20 -7.81
C GLY A 40 -9.42 13.70 -7.52
N ASN A 41 -10.06 12.84 -8.33
CA ASN A 41 -11.34 12.25 -7.97
C ASN A 41 -11.63 10.92 -8.70
N ARG A 42 -11.15 9.81 -8.13
CA ARG A 42 -11.36 8.47 -8.69
C ARG A 42 -11.53 7.45 -7.58
N HIS A 43 -12.78 7.04 -7.36
CA HIS A 43 -13.09 5.87 -6.55
C HIS A 43 -12.57 4.64 -7.29
N ILE A 44 -11.71 3.85 -6.64
CA ILE A 44 -11.12 2.65 -7.24
C ILE A 44 -11.68 1.44 -6.51
N CYS A 45 -12.32 0.54 -7.26
CA CYS A 45 -12.78 -0.73 -6.73
C CYS A 45 -11.87 -1.85 -7.23
N LEU A 46 -11.16 -2.52 -6.30
CA LEU A 46 -10.34 -3.69 -6.60
C LEU A 46 -11.10 -4.97 -6.23
N THR A 47 -11.81 -5.54 -7.21
CA THR A 47 -12.59 -6.77 -7.03
C THR A 47 -11.68 -8.01 -7.13
N ARG A 48 -11.86 -8.93 -6.18
CA ARG A 48 -11.07 -10.17 -5.97
C ARG A 48 -11.96 -11.16 -5.19
N PRO A 49 -11.82 -12.48 -5.32
CA PRO A 49 -12.51 -13.43 -4.45
C PRO A 49 -12.04 -13.34 -2.99
N ARG A 50 -12.76 -14.00 -2.08
CA ARG A 50 -12.34 -14.17 -0.68
C ARG A 50 -10.99 -14.91 -0.62
N ARG A 51 -10.11 -14.52 0.33
CA ARG A 51 -8.74 -15.03 0.51
C ARG A 51 -7.72 -14.70 -0.60
N PHE A 52 -8.08 -13.90 -1.61
CA PHE A 52 -7.13 -13.46 -2.64
C PHE A 52 -6.29 -12.23 -2.22
N GLY A 53 -5.94 -12.11 -0.94
CA GLY A 53 -5.00 -11.09 -0.45
C GLY A 53 -5.46 -9.63 -0.56
N LYS A 54 -6.77 -9.35 -0.53
CA LYS A 54 -7.30 -7.97 -0.53
C LYS A 54 -6.70 -7.12 0.58
N THR A 55 -6.64 -7.67 1.79
CA THR A 55 -6.08 -6.99 2.97
C THR A 55 -4.59 -6.71 2.81
N VAL A 56 -3.82 -7.67 2.28
CA VAL A 56 -2.39 -7.49 2.00
C VAL A 56 -2.18 -6.35 0.99
N MET A 57 -2.99 -6.30 -0.07
CA MET A 57 -2.95 -5.23 -1.05
C MET A 57 -3.30 -3.86 -0.45
N ALA A 58 -4.32 -3.79 0.42
CA ALA A 58 -4.69 -2.56 1.11
C ALA A 58 -3.57 -2.07 2.05
N ASN A 59 -2.91 -3.00 2.76
CA ASN A 59 -1.76 -2.70 3.59
C ASN A 59 -0.57 -2.17 2.76
N MET A 60 -0.30 -2.79 1.59
CA MET A 60 0.74 -2.36 0.66
C MET A 60 0.49 -0.94 0.13
N VAL A 61 -0.73 -0.66 -0.34
CA VAL A 61 -1.11 0.67 -0.83
C VAL A 61 -0.97 1.70 0.29
N THR A 62 -1.48 1.38 1.48
CA THR A 62 -1.41 2.29 2.63
C THR A 62 0.03 2.53 3.06
N SER A 63 0.86 1.49 3.16
CA SER A 63 2.26 1.61 3.60
C SER A 63 3.12 2.40 2.61
N PHE A 64 2.80 2.37 1.31
CA PHE A 64 3.50 3.14 0.30
C PHE A 64 3.16 4.64 0.33
N PHE A 65 1.89 5.00 0.35
CA PHE A 65 1.46 6.41 0.25
C PHE A 65 1.50 7.15 1.60
N SER A 66 1.31 6.45 2.71
CA SER A 66 1.17 7.04 4.03
C SER A 66 2.46 7.70 4.52
N LYS A 67 2.36 8.94 5.01
CA LYS A 67 3.48 9.63 5.66
C LYS A 67 3.75 9.21 7.12
N ALA A 68 3.10 8.16 7.61
CA ALA A 68 3.23 7.67 8.99
C ALA A 68 4.62 7.10 9.34
N CYS A 69 5.27 6.50 8.34
CA CYS A 69 6.51 5.75 8.44
C CYS A 69 7.36 6.04 7.21
N ASP A 70 8.68 5.95 7.35
CA ASP A 70 9.56 5.95 6.17
C ASP A 70 9.56 4.55 5.54
N ALA A 71 8.82 4.38 4.44
CA ALA A 71 8.72 3.08 3.78
C ALA A 71 9.89 2.74 2.82
N LYS A 72 10.96 3.55 2.81
CA LYS A 72 12.07 3.38 1.85
C LYS A 72 12.68 1.98 1.89
N GLU A 73 13.01 1.48 3.08
CA GLU A 73 13.68 0.18 3.25
C GLU A 73 12.79 -0.98 2.78
N LEU A 74 11.48 -0.86 2.97
CA LEU A 74 10.51 -1.88 2.59
C LEU A 74 10.28 -1.95 1.08
N PHE A 75 10.30 -0.82 0.38
CA PHE A 75 10.00 -0.78 -1.05
C PHE A 75 11.22 -0.68 -1.97
N SER A 76 12.42 -0.37 -1.44
CA SER A 76 13.65 -0.19 -2.25
C SER A 76 14.08 -1.44 -3.02
N HIS A 77 13.73 -2.62 -2.51
CA HIS A 77 14.06 -3.91 -3.11
C HIS A 77 12.91 -4.52 -3.93
N LEU A 78 11.77 -3.82 -4.00
CA LEU A 78 10.59 -4.25 -4.75
C LEU A 78 10.55 -3.60 -6.14
N SER A 79 9.73 -4.15 -7.03
CA SER A 79 9.59 -3.74 -8.43
C SER A 79 9.22 -2.26 -8.57
N ILE A 80 8.42 -1.72 -7.65
CA ILE A 80 8.03 -0.31 -7.66
C ILE A 80 9.21 0.67 -7.52
N ALA A 81 10.35 0.24 -6.98
CA ALA A 81 11.55 1.09 -6.86
C ALA A 81 12.13 1.50 -8.22
N LYS A 82 11.80 0.76 -9.29
CA LYS A 82 12.23 1.07 -10.67
C LYS A 82 11.38 2.16 -11.31
N SER A 83 10.24 2.51 -10.70
CA SER A 83 9.32 3.51 -11.22
C SER A 83 9.94 4.90 -11.17
N THR A 84 9.79 5.68 -12.24
CA THR A 84 10.23 7.09 -12.27
C THR A 84 9.47 7.96 -11.27
N GLU A 85 8.24 7.55 -10.94
CA GLU A 85 7.36 8.26 -10.02
C GLU A 85 7.48 7.79 -8.56
N TYR A 86 8.35 6.82 -8.27
CA TYR A 86 8.51 6.20 -6.95
C TYR A 86 8.64 7.23 -5.81
N GLU A 87 9.62 8.12 -5.87
CA GLU A 87 9.87 9.13 -4.83
C GLU A 87 8.81 10.24 -4.81
N THR A 88 8.04 10.39 -5.89
CA THR A 88 7.02 11.44 -6.01
C THR A 88 5.83 11.15 -5.10
N TYR A 89 5.46 9.87 -4.95
CA TYR A 89 4.26 9.49 -4.19
C TYR A 89 4.54 8.83 -2.84
N ARG A 90 5.73 8.26 -2.66
CA ARG A 90 6.10 7.55 -1.44
C ARG A 90 6.06 8.49 -0.23
N ASN A 91 5.39 8.06 0.83
CA ASN A 91 5.26 8.78 2.10
C ASN A 91 4.73 10.23 1.99
N LYS A 92 3.94 10.58 0.96
CA LYS A 92 3.47 11.96 0.76
C LYS A 92 2.08 12.27 1.30
N TYR A 93 1.28 11.25 1.61
CA TYR A 93 -0.15 11.43 1.83
C TYR A 93 -0.56 11.15 3.28
N HIS A 94 -1.58 11.89 3.72
CA HIS A 94 -2.37 11.46 4.86
C HIS A 94 -3.30 10.34 4.41
N VAL A 95 -3.23 9.18 5.05
CA VAL A 95 -4.05 8.02 4.68
C VAL A 95 -4.94 7.62 5.84
N VAL A 96 -6.24 7.53 5.58
CA VAL A 96 -7.21 6.91 6.48
C VAL A 96 -7.42 5.48 6.01
N HIS A 97 -6.97 4.52 6.81
CA HIS A 97 -7.11 3.11 6.47
C HIS A 97 -8.19 2.47 7.34
N ILE A 98 -9.25 1.99 6.70
CA ILE A 98 -10.36 1.28 7.34
C ILE A 98 -10.42 -0.09 6.68
N CYS A 99 -9.99 -1.12 7.41
CA CYS A 99 -10.14 -2.50 7.00
C CYS A 99 -11.07 -3.19 7.99
N GLY A 100 -12.32 -3.40 7.59
CA GLY A 100 -13.25 -4.28 8.30
C GLY A 100 -13.02 -5.73 7.87
N LEU A 101 -13.13 -6.67 8.83
CA LEU A 101 -13.23 -8.10 8.53
C LEU A 101 -14.61 -8.37 7.90
N LEU A 102 -14.80 -7.94 6.65
CA LEU A 102 -16.01 -8.27 5.90
C LEU A 102 -15.87 -9.71 5.38
N ILE A 103 -16.70 -10.56 5.97
CA ILE A 103 -16.91 -11.97 5.64
C ILE A 103 -17.35 -12.08 4.18
#